data_AF-A0A090YU34-F1
#
_entry.id   AF-A0A090YU34-F1
#
_cell.length_a   1.000
_cell.length_b   1.000
_cell.length_c   1.000
_cell.angle_alpha   90.00
_cell.angle_beta   90.00
_cell.angle_gamma   90.00
#
_symmetry.space_group_name_H-M   'P 1'
#
loop_
_entity.id
_entity.type
_entity.pdbx_description
1 polymer ?
#
loop_
_entity_poly.entity_id
_entity_poly.type
_entity_poly.pdbx_seq_one_letter_code
_entity_poly.pdbx_strand_id
1 'polypeptide(L)'
;MVHTYLKWYLDPNEKFNLVNDLEMTAEVLMEQGVTLLIDLISNIDWKIARILYALCDEYRYPYGYQMILERKTDIRKGGATA
;
A
#
# COMPACT_ATOMS: atom_id res chain seq x y z
N MET A 1 -0.66 -6.57 0.25
CA MET A 1 0.49 -6.84 1.15
C MET A 1 0.51 -5.84 2.31
N VAL A 2 0.21 -4.56 2.06
CA VAL A 2 0.02 -3.50 3.06
C VAL A 2 -1.01 -3.87 4.13
N HIS A 3 -2.14 -4.44 3.73
CA HIS A 3 -3.20 -4.92 4.63
C HIS A 3 -2.72 -5.96 5.67
N THR A 4 -1.66 -6.73 5.35
CA THR A 4 -1.06 -7.69 6.29
C THR A 4 -0.13 -7.00 7.27
N TYR A 5 0.61 -5.98 6.87
CA TYR A 5 1.49 -5.20 7.75
C TYR A 5 0.71 -4.29 8.70
N LEU A 6 -0.40 -3.71 8.24
CA LEU A 6 -1.29 -2.88 9.06
C LEU A 6 -1.90 -3.66 10.23
N LYS A 7 -2.19 -4.96 10.03
CA LYS A 7 -2.72 -5.85 11.07
C LYS A 7 -1.79 -6.04 12.28
N TRP A 8 -0.48 -5.83 12.11
CA TRP A 8 0.50 -5.95 13.20
C TRP A 8 0.64 -4.66 14.02
N TYR A 9 0.21 -3.53 13.47
CA TYR A 9 0.35 -2.21 14.09
C TYR A 9 -0.88 -1.78 14.92
N LEU A 10 -1.98 -2.50 14.79
CA LEU A 10 -3.22 -2.20 15.47
C LEU A 10 -3.37 -3.05 16.72
N ASP A 11 -3.28 -2.42 17.89
CA ASP A 11 -3.73 -3.00 19.14
C ASP A 11 -5.21 -3.40 18.98
N PRO A 12 -5.61 -4.65 19.31
CA PRO A 12 -6.99 -5.11 19.14
C PRO A 12 -8.03 -4.27 19.91
N ASN A 13 -7.60 -3.44 20.87
CA ASN A 13 -8.45 -2.53 21.63
C ASN A 13 -8.56 -1.11 21.05
N GLU A 14 -7.64 -0.68 20.19
CA GLU A 14 -7.74 0.60 19.46
C GLU A 14 -8.53 0.38 18.16
N LYS A 15 -9.85 0.23 18.32
CA LYS A 15 -10.81 0.18 17.20
C LYS A 15 -11.21 1.57 16.71
N PHE A 16 -10.22 2.42 16.47
CA PHE A 16 -10.40 3.46 15.46
C PHE A 16 -9.62 3.05 14.21
N ASN A 17 -10.24 3.37 13.08
CA ASN A 17 -10.04 2.82 11.76
C ASN A 17 -8.68 3.21 11.16
N LEU A 18 -7.55 3.07 11.87
CA LEU A 18 -6.23 3.51 11.41
C LEU A 18 -5.90 3.01 10.00
N VAL A 19 -6.30 1.78 9.67
CA VAL A 19 -6.21 1.26 8.28
C VAL A 19 -7.00 2.13 7.31
N ASN A 20 -8.30 2.33 7.55
CA ASN A 20 -9.14 3.13 6.65
C ASN A 20 -8.71 4.60 6.64
N ASP A 21 -8.25 5.14 7.77
CA ASP A 21 -7.76 6.52 7.86
C ASP A 21 -6.48 6.68 7.04
N LEU A 22 -5.57 5.70 7.06
CA LEU A 22 -4.38 5.69 6.22
C LEU A 22 -4.71 5.49 4.74
N GLU A 23 -5.69 4.64 4.42
CA GLU A 23 -6.20 4.44 3.05
C GLU A 23 -6.84 5.72 2.50
N MET A 24 -7.79 6.31 3.22
CA MET A 24 -8.42 7.59 2.85
C MET A 24 -7.38 8.72 2.76
N THR A 25 -6.40 8.75 3.68
CA THR A 25 -5.33 9.75 3.63
C THR A 25 -4.50 9.58 2.37
N ALA A 26 -4.09 8.35 2.03
CA ALA A 26 -3.34 8.08 0.81
C ALA A 26 -4.13 8.41 -0.46
N GLU A 27 -5.44 8.12 -0.49
CA GLU A 27 -6.33 8.49 -1.58
C GLU A 27 -6.38 10.02 -1.77
N VAL A 28 -6.63 10.78 -0.70
CA VAL A 28 -6.65 12.25 -0.74
C VAL A 28 -5.30 12.83 -1.15
N LEU A 29 -4.19 12.28 -0.63
CA LEU A 29 -2.84 12.72 -0.99
C LEU A 29 -2.56 12.52 -2.50
N MET A 30 -3.07 11.43 -3.07
CA MET A 30 -2.96 11.11 -4.50
C MET A 30 -3.86 11.99 -5.35
N GLU A 31 -5.12 12.17 -4.98
CA GLU A 31 -6.08 13.03 -5.70
C GLU A 31 -5.61 14.49 -5.75
N GLN A 32 -5.06 14.99 -4.64
CA GLN A 32 -4.59 16.36 -4.52
C GLN A 32 -3.15 16.55 -5.02
N GLY A 33 -2.43 15.47 -5.36
CA GLY A 33 -1.05 15.54 -5.84
C GLY A 33 -0.03 16.04 -4.81
N VAL A 34 -0.33 15.89 -3.51
CA VAL A 34 0.46 16.44 -2.40
C VAL A 34 1.28 15.36 -1.68
N THR A 35 1.80 14.38 -2.42
CA THR A 35 2.63 13.29 -1.87
C THR A 35 3.90 13.76 -1.17
N LEU A 36 4.34 15.01 -1.43
CA LEU A 36 5.38 15.72 -0.67
C LEU A 36 5.07 15.88 0.84
N LEU A 37 3.80 15.79 1.25
CA LEU A 37 3.42 15.78 2.66
C LEU A 37 3.82 14.48 3.35
N ILE A 38 4.02 13.40 2.60
CA ILE A 38 4.52 12.13 3.15
C ILE A 38 5.98 12.30 3.60
N ASP A 39 6.79 13.08 2.89
CA ASP A 39 8.14 13.45 3.32
C ASP A 39 8.12 14.20 4.65
N LEU A 40 7.15 15.11 4.85
CA LEU A 40 6.98 15.81 6.11
C LEU A 40 6.59 14.86 7.25
N ILE A 41 5.62 13.96 7.00
CA ILE A 41 5.19 12.92 7.95
C ILE A 41 6.37 12.02 8.32
N SER A 42 7.28 11.74 7.39
CA SER A 42 8.43 10.87 7.62
C SER A 42 9.38 11.38 8.71
N ASN A 43 9.43 12.71 8.93
CA ASN A 43 10.20 13.32 10.00
C ASN A 43 9.59 13.10 11.38
N ILE A 44 8.29 12.81 11.45
CA ILE A 44 7.53 12.59 12.68
C ILE A 44 7.42 11.10 12.96
N ASP A 45 6.97 10.34 11.96
CA ASP A 45 6.84 8.89 12.02
C ASP A 45 7.16 8.26 10.65
N TRP A 46 8.38 7.75 10.53
CA TRP A 46 8.86 7.10 9.32
C TRP A 46 8.06 5.84 8.93
N LYS A 47 7.42 5.16 9.90
CA LYS A 47 6.65 3.94 9.65
C LYS A 47 5.32 4.28 8.99
N ILE A 48 4.64 5.30 9.50
CA ILE A 48 3.40 5.83 8.92
C ILE A 48 3.68 6.34 7.50
N ALA A 49 4.74 7.14 7.32
CA ALA A 49 5.13 7.63 6.01
C ALA A 49 5.40 6.50 5.00
N ARG A 50 6.10 5.45 5.43
CA ARG A 50 6.36 4.28 4.58
C ARG A 50 5.08 3.53 4.18
N ILE A 51 4.07 3.47 5.06
CA ILE A 51 2.76 2.88 4.74
C ILE A 51 2.02 3.75 3.71
N LEU A 52 1.98 5.07 3.93
CA LEU A 52 1.36 6.01 2.99
C LEU A 52 2.02 5.98 1.62
N TYR A 53 3.36 5.89 1.53
CA TYR A 53 4.05 5.69 0.25
C TYR A 53 3.60 4.43 -0.48
N ALA A 54 3.50 3.32 0.25
CA ALA A 54 3.07 2.05 -0.35
C ALA A 54 1.62 2.11 -0.84
N LEU A 55 0.73 2.75 -0.07
CA LEU A 55 -0.66 2.96 -0.46
C LEU A 55 -0.76 3.88 -1.68
N CYS A 56 -0.07 5.02 -1.69
CA CYS A 56 -0.06 5.95 -2.81
C CYS A 56 0.50 5.30 -4.09
N ASP A 57 1.53 4.46 -4.01
CA ASP A 57 2.05 3.69 -5.14
C ASP A 57 1.02 2.69 -5.69
N GLU A 58 0.30 2.00 -4.79
CA GLU A 58 -0.78 1.08 -5.13
C GLU A 58 -1.95 1.81 -5.83
N TYR A 59 -2.33 3.00 -5.36
CA TYR A 59 -3.33 3.86 -6.01
C TYR A 59 -2.86 4.45 -7.34
N ARG A 60 -1.57 4.73 -7.51
CA ARG A 60 -1.01 5.26 -8.76
C ARG A 60 -1.02 4.21 -9.88
N TYR A 61 -0.88 2.93 -9.51
CA TYR A 61 -0.83 1.82 -10.44
C TYR A 61 -1.85 0.73 -10.06
N PRO A 62 -3.16 1.01 -10.17
CA PRO A 62 -4.20 0.05 -9.79
C PRO A 62 -4.12 -1.25 -10.61
N TYR A 63 -3.49 -1.21 -11.80
CA TYR A 63 -3.28 -2.36 -12.69
C TYR A 63 -1.82 -2.87 -12.75
N GLY A 64 -0.87 -2.21 -12.09
CA GLY A 64 0.55 -2.58 -12.16
C GLY A 64 0.84 -3.93 -11.50
N TYR A 65 0.14 -4.22 -10.40
CA TYR A 65 0.29 -5.47 -9.66
C TYR A 65 -0.47 -6.66 -10.29
N GLN A 66 -1.63 -6.42 -10.94
CA GLN A 66 -2.35 -7.45 -11.68
C GLN A 66 -1.50 -7.99 -12.84
N MET A 67 -0.85 -7.12 -13.63
CA MET A 67 0.03 -7.56 -14.72
C MET A 67 1.27 -8.35 -14.25
N ILE A 68 1.79 -8.07 -13.05
CA ILE A 68 2.95 -8.80 -12.49
C ILE A 68 2.52 -10.19 -11.97
N LEU A 69 1.33 -10.29 -11.38
CA LEU A 69 0.76 -11.57 -10.95
C LEU A 69 0.41 -12.47 -12.14
N GLU A 70 -0.24 -11.91 -13.17
CA GLU A 70 -0.58 -12.63 -14.40
C GLU A 70 0.68 -13.16 -15.10
N ARG A 71 1.73 -12.34 -15.25
CA ARG A 71 3.03 -12.80 -15.78
C ARG A 71 3.68 -13.89 -14.93
N LYS A 72 3.60 -13.81 -13.59
CA LYS A 72 4.14 -14.85 -12.70
C LYS A 72 3.33 -16.15 -12.77
N THR A 73 2.02 -16.09 -12.97
CA THR A 73 1.18 -17.28 -13.18
C THR A 73 1.40 -17.92 -14.54
N ASP A 74 1.64 -17.14 -15.60
CA ASP A 74 1.97 -17.66 -16.93
C ASP A 74 3.31 -18.39 -16.93
N ILE A 75 4.35 -17.80 -16.32
CA ILE A 75 5.67 -18.45 -16.18
C ILE A 75 5.57 -19.77 -15.39
N ARG A 76 4.72 -19.82 -14.36
CA ARG A 76 4.55 -21.03 -13.53
C ARG A 76 3.71 -22.11 -14.25
N LYS A 77 2.79 -21.74 -15.15
CA LYS A 77 2.00 -22.68 -15.96
C LYS A 77 2.75 -23.19 -17.20
N GLY A 78 3.68 -22.41 -17.75
CA GLY A 78 4.52 -22.82 -18.89
C GLY A 78 5.71 -23.71 -18.52
N GLY A 79 6.01 -23.89 -17.23
CA GLY A 79 7.13 -24.73 -16.75
C GLY A 79 6.76 -26.17 -16.37
N ALA A 80 5.52 -26.61 -16.63
CA ALA A 80 5.01 -27.93 -16.24
C ALA A 80 4.72 -28.87 -17.43
N THR A 81 5.44 -28.70 -18.53
CA THR A 81 5.48 -29.69 -19.62
C THR A 81 6.90 -29.85 -20.14
N ALA A 82 7.65 -30.77 -19.51
CA ALA A 82 8.71 -31.58 -20.10
C ALA A 82 8.86 -32.83 -19.26
#